data_AF-A0A257JM17-F1
#
_entry.id   AF-A0A257JM17-F1
#
_cell.length_a   1.000
_cell.length_b   1.000
_cell.length_c   1.000
_cell.angle_alpha   90.00
_cell.angle_beta   90.00
_cell.angle_gamma   90.00
#
_symmetry.space_group_name_H-M   'P 1'
#
loop_
_entity.id
_entity.type
_entity.pdbx_description
1 polymer ?
#
loop_
_entity_poly.entity_id
_entity_poly.type
_entity_poly.pdbx_seq_one_letter_code
_entity_poly.pdbx_strand_id
1 'polypeptide(L)'
;MAPFQTTLGPYDYWAIEYAYKPLAADQEKAELQRIAGRSGEGTLAFATDEDNFLGIDPDALMFDLGDDPVAFARRRFDIAADLFRRQERRELKPDEDFAGLRRALGYAVRDAGRAAGVLLRQSGGVRTLRDYANTGRDPLQPVSAADQRAAMALLTQRVLSAGAFAISPALKRRLAPDFFERAESFAGVPTDFPLGQNVLGLQRELLNQLMSDGLAQRVLDSEGKFAPGQDAFRLSELYSQLTADLWSELAAPRGDIAAPRRELQREHINRLATLVLRPGILSRTDARALVRRQASTLVARLDHASRRAGRSPEAKLHLQDSAESLRAALAAKMER
;
A
#
# COMPACT_ATOMS: atom_id res chain seq x y z
N MET A 1 -7.93 9.99 24.44
CA MET A 1 -8.62 8.82 23.87
C MET A 1 -7.67 7.65 23.94
N ALA A 2 -8.09 6.52 24.50
CA ALA A 2 -7.30 5.30 24.47
C ALA A 2 -7.19 4.79 23.01
N PRO A 3 -6.06 4.15 22.60
CA PRO A 3 -5.88 3.62 21.25
C PRO A 3 -6.61 2.28 21.03
N PHE A 4 -7.59 1.95 21.87
CA PHE A 4 -8.39 0.72 21.85
C PHE A 4 -9.77 1.00 22.45
N GLN A 5 -10.74 0.15 22.12
CA GLN A 5 -12.09 0.21 22.69
C GLN A 5 -12.02 -0.08 24.20
N THR A 6 -12.57 0.80 25.03
CA THR A 6 -12.61 0.63 26.49
C THR A 6 -13.92 0.02 27.00
N THR A 7 -14.89 -0.17 26.10
CA THR A 7 -16.22 -0.74 26.37
C THR A 7 -16.59 -1.72 25.27
N LEU A 8 -17.55 -2.60 25.54
CA LEU A 8 -18.14 -3.46 24.52
C LEU A 8 -18.84 -2.62 23.44
N GLY A 9 -18.77 -3.09 22.19
CA GLY A 9 -19.43 -2.48 21.05
C GLY A 9 -20.86 -3.03 20.83
N PRO A 10 -21.65 -2.40 19.95
CA PRO A 10 -23.01 -2.86 19.64
C PRO A 10 -23.08 -4.31 19.16
N TYR A 11 -22.09 -4.77 18.39
CA TYR A 11 -21.98 -6.18 17.98
C TYR A 11 -21.91 -7.13 19.17
N ASP A 12 -21.08 -6.82 20.18
CA ASP A 12 -20.90 -7.69 21.35
C ASP A 12 -22.22 -7.90 22.10
N TYR A 13 -22.97 -6.80 22.33
CA TYR A 13 -24.28 -6.88 22.97
C TYR A 13 -25.30 -7.66 22.14
N TRP A 14 -25.28 -7.50 20.81
CA TRP A 14 -26.15 -8.25 19.91
C TRP A 14 -25.84 -9.74 19.89
N ALA A 15 -24.56 -10.10 19.81
CA ALA A 15 -24.12 -11.50 19.84
C ALA A 15 -24.49 -12.17 21.18
N ILE A 16 -24.30 -11.45 22.30
CA ILE A 16 -24.71 -11.93 23.62
C ILE A 16 -26.23 -12.07 23.73
N GLU A 17 -27.00 -11.10 23.22
CA GLU A 17 -28.47 -11.19 23.20
C GLU A 17 -28.93 -12.43 22.42
N TYR A 18 -28.35 -12.66 21.23
CA TYR A 18 -28.69 -13.81 20.40
C TYR A 18 -28.36 -15.15 21.09
N ALA A 19 -27.19 -15.25 21.72
CA ALA A 19 -26.71 -16.51 22.27
C ALA A 19 -27.24 -16.84 23.68
N TYR A 20 -27.60 -15.84 24.48
CA TYR A 20 -27.83 -16.04 25.93
C TYR A 20 -29.13 -15.44 26.48
N LYS A 21 -29.93 -14.72 25.68
CA LYS A 21 -31.22 -14.19 26.17
C LYS A 21 -32.14 -15.36 26.57
N PRO A 22 -32.69 -15.37 27.80
CA PRO A 22 -33.68 -16.37 28.18
C PRO A 22 -34.94 -16.20 27.34
N LEU A 23 -35.34 -17.26 26.63
CA LEU A 23 -36.52 -17.28 25.77
C LEU A 23 -37.43 -18.44 26.17
N ALA A 24 -38.73 -18.24 26.10
CA ALA A 24 -39.69 -19.33 26.24
C ALA A 24 -39.61 -20.25 25.01
N ALA A 25 -39.67 -21.57 25.21
CA ALA A 25 -39.44 -22.55 24.15
C ALA A 25 -40.40 -22.41 22.95
N ASP A 26 -41.62 -21.95 23.18
CA ASP A 26 -42.63 -21.69 22.14
C ASP A 26 -42.35 -20.43 21.31
N GLN A 27 -41.56 -19.49 21.84
CA GLN A 27 -41.22 -18.21 21.20
C GLN A 27 -39.77 -18.16 20.68
N GLU A 28 -38.92 -19.07 21.14
CA GLU A 28 -37.47 -19.08 20.91
C GLU A 28 -37.11 -18.87 19.42
N LYS A 29 -37.71 -19.65 18.53
CA LYS A 29 -37.43 -19.56 17.08
C LYS A 29 -37.76 -18.18 16.50
N ALA A 30 -38.90 -17.60 16.87
CA ALA A 30 -39.33 -16.32 16.34
C ALA A 30 -38.47 -15.17 16.88
N GLU A 31 -38.12 -15.22 18.17
CA GLU A 31 -37.25 -14.22 18.79
C GLU A 31 -35.81 -14.28 18.27
N LEU A 32 -35.23 -15.48 18.11
CA LEU A 32 -33.90 -15.64 17.50
C LEU A 32 -33.88 -15.12 16.07
N GLN A 33 -34.93 -15.40 15.27
CA GLN A 33 -35.04 -14.84 13.92
C GLN A 33 -35.14 -13.31 13.94
N ARG A 34 -35.90 -12.73 14.87
CA ARG A 34 -36.00 -11.27 15.05
C ARG A 34 -34.64 -10.66 15.41
N ILE A 35 -33.89 -11.28 16.32
CA ILE A 35 -32.56 -10.80 16.72
C ILE A 35 -31.58 -10.94 15.56
N ALA A 36 -31.48 -12.11 14.91
CA ALA A 36 -30.60 -12.33 13.75
C ALA A 36 -30.92 -11.43 12.55
N GLY A 37 -32.19 -11.05 12.39
CA GLY A 37 -32.65 -10.12 11.35
C GLY A 37 -32.04 -8.73 11.44
N ARG A 38 -31.39 -8.39 12.57
CA ARG A 38 -30.63 -7.14 12.77
C ARG A 38 -29.26 -7.15 12.10
N SER A 39 -28.78 -8.28 11.58
CA SER A 39 -27.46 -8.41 10.90
C SER A 39 -27.20 -7.38 9.79
N GLY A 40 -28.26 -6.74 9.27
CA GLY A 40 -28.19 -5.59 8.36
C GLY A 40 -27.61 -4.30 8.96
N GLU A 41 -27.60 -4.15 10.28
CA GLU A 41 -27.16 -2.94 10.98
C GLU A 41 -25.64 -2.77 10.87
N GLY A 42 -25.17 -1.61 10.38
CA GLY A 42 -23.74 -1.37 10.14
C GLY A 42 -22.86 -1.45 11.39
N THR A 43 -23.40 -1.13 12.57
CA THR A 43 -22.69 -1.24 13.86
C THR A 43 -22.57 -2.68 14.37
N LEU A 44 -23.20 -3.63 13.70
CA LEU A 44 -23.13 -5.07 13.97
C LEU A 44 -22.24 -5.80 12.95
N ALA A 45 -21.48 -5.06 12.14
CA ALA A 45 -20.48 -5.65 11.26
C ALA A 45 -19.44 -6.43 12.07
N PHE A 46 -19.00 -7.57 11.52
CA PHE A 46 -18.03 -8.46 12.14
C PHE A 46 -17.16 -9.12 11.09
N ALA A 47 -15.88 -9.27 11.44
CA ALA A 47 -14.88 -10.00 10.66
C ALA A 47 -14.00 -10.81 11.62
N THR A 48 -13.42 -11.90 11.13
CA THR A 48 -12.56 -12.77 11.94
C THR A 48 -11.07 -12.45 11.78
N ASP A 49 -10.23 -13.08 12.60
CA ASP A 49 -8.78 -13.02 12.44
C ASP A 49 -8.34 -13.63 11.09
N GLU A 50 -9.05 -14.63 10.57
CA GLU A 50 -8.82 -15.18 9.24
C GLU A 50 -9.18 -14.17 8.14
N ASP A 51 -10.28 -13.42 8.28
CA ASP A 51 -10.63 -12.35 7.34
C ASP A 51 -9.54 -11.26 7.34
N ASN A 52 -9.03 -10.90 8.52
CA ASN A 52 -7.90 -9.97 8.63
C ASN A 52 -6.63 -10.52 7.97
N PHE A 53 -6.31 -11.80 8.19
CA PHE A 53 -5.13 -12.46 7.65
C PHE A 53 -5.18 -12.56 6.11
N LEU A 54 -6.34 -12.94 5.56
CA LEU A 54 -6.56 -13.03 4.11
C LEU A 54 -6.51 -11.64 3.44
N GLY A 55 -6.99 -10.60 4.14
CA GLY A 55 -6.93 -9.21 3.66
C GLY A 55 -7.71 -8.94 2.38
N ILE A 56 -8.77 -9.74 2.12
CA ILE A 56 -9.69 -9.56 1.00
C ILE A 56 -10.69 -8.44 1.32
N ASP A 57 -11.26 -8.48 2.52
CA ASP A 57 -12.11 -7.42 3.03
C ASP A 57 -11.23 -6.24 3.49
N PRO A 58 -11.39 -5.05 2.88
CA PRO A 58 -10.62 -3.87 3.26
C PRO A 58 -10.96 -3.32 4.65
N ASP A 59 -12.12 -3.66 5.22
CA ASP A 59 -12.61 -3.12 6.49
C ASP A 59 -12.29 -4.09 7.66
N ALA A 60 -11.90 -5.33 7.37
CA ALA A 60 -11.40 -6.30 8.34
C ALA A 60 -9.95 -5.97 8.78
N LEU A 61 -9.77 -4.84 9.46
CA LEU A 61 -8.47 -4.27 9.83
C LEU A 61 -8.22 -4.28 11.34
N MET A 62 -6.95 -4.36 11.71
CA MET A 62 -6.48 -4.05 13.06
C MET A 62 -5.86 -2.65 13.08
N PHE A 63 -5.95 -1.98 14.23
CA PHE A 63 -5.34 -0.67 14.50
C PHE A 63 -5.90 0.52 13.70
N ASP A 64 -6.98 0.31 12.96
CA ASP A 64 -7.88 1.36 12.48
C ASP A 64 -9.13 1.35 13.35
N LEU A 65 -9.51 2.51 13.89
CA LEU A 65 -10.70 2.68 14.74
C LEU A 65 -11.79 3.48 14.02
N GLY A 66 -11.59 3.83 12.74
CA GLY A 66 -12.54 4.55 11.91
C GLY A 66 -13.34 3.63 10.99
N ASP A 67 -14.30 4.24 10.28
CA ASP A 67 -15.13 3.63 9.24
C ASP A 67 -14.66 3.98 7.81
N ASP A 68 -13.64 4.84 7.68
CA ASP A 68 -13.02 5.22 6.42
C ASP A 68 -11.49 4.94 6.47
N PRO A 69 -11.06 3.75 5.99
CA PRO A 69 -9.64 3.38 5.97
C PRO A 69 -8.77 4.28 5.09
N VAL A 70 -9.36 4.93 4.08
CA VAL A 70 -8.65 5.86 3.20
C VAL A 70 -8.38 7.18 3.94
N ALA A 71 -9.34 7.69 4.69
CA ALA A 71 -9.15 8.84 5.58
C ALA A 71 -8.17 8.54 6.72
N PHE A 72 -8.27 7.37 7.35
CA PHE A 72 -7.31 6.92 8.36
C PHE A 72 -5.87 6.94 7.82
N ALA A 73 -5.63 6.28 6.69
CA ALA A 73 -4.29 6.21 6.10
C ALA A 73 -3.76 7.60 5.70
N ARG A 74 -4.63 8.47 5.14
CA ARG A 74 -4.27 9.87 4.85
C ARG A 74 -3.79 10.59 6.11
N ARG A 75 -4.52 10.46 7.22
CA ARG A 75 -4.16 11.08 8.50
C ARG A 75 -2.82 10.54 9.02
N ARG A 76 -2.56 9.23 8.90
CA ARG A 76 -1.26 8.65 9.27
C ARG A 76 -0.11 9.21 8.43
N PHE A 77 -0.30 9.36 7.12
CA PHE A 77 0.69 10.02 6.27
C PHE A 77 0.90 11.51 6.61
N ASP A 78 -0.14 12.23 7.01
CA ASP A 78 -0.02 13.62 7.45
C ASP A 78 0.80 13.71 8.74
N ILE A 79 0.55 12.82 9.70
CA ILE A 79 1.31 12.71 10.95
C ILE A 79 2.78 12.36 10.67
N ALA A 80 3.06 11.39 9.81
CA ALA A 80 4.42 11.02 9.44
C ALA A 80 5.16 12.20 8.80
N ALA A 81 4.52 12.91 7.85
CA ALA A 81 5.10 14.10 7.24
C ALA A 81 5.34 15.23 8.25
N ASP A 82 4.43 15.41 9.22
CA ASP A 82 4.59 16.39 10.29
C ASP A 82 5.75 16.05 11.23
N LEU A 83 5.90 14.77 11.60
CA LEU A 83 7.02 14.32 12.42
C LEU A 83 8.37 14.60 11.75
N PHE A 84 8.49 14.36 10.43
CA PHE A 84 9.69 14.70 9.67
C PHE A 84 9.98 16.21 9.72
N ARG A 85 8.97 17.05 9.44
CA ARG A 85 9.12 18.52 9.51
C ARG A 85 9.53 19.01 10.91
N ARG A 86 9.01 18.39 11.97
CA ARG A 86 9.38 18.72 13.35
C ARG A 86 10.81 18.33 13.66
N GLN A 87 11.28 17.17 13.20
CA GLN A 87 12.67 16.74 13.45
C GLN A 87 13.68 17.64 12.75
N GLU A 88 13.35 18.24 11.60
CA GLU A 88 14.23 19.23 10.93
C GLU A 88 14.55 20.44 11.81
N ARG A 89 13.61 20.84 12.66
CA ARG A 89 13.69 22.05 13.50
C ARG A 89 13.92 21.74 14.98
N ARG A 90 14.05 20.46 15.34
CA ARG A 90 14.17 20.07 16.75
C ARG A 90 15.51 20.52 17.31
N GLU A 91 15.45 21.35 18.33
CA GLU A 91 16.56 21.63 19.24
C GLU A 91 16.51 20.59 20.36
N LEU A 92 17.68 20.03 20.70
CA LEU A 92 17.80 19.06 21.78
C LEU A 92 18.09 19.78 23.08
N LYS A 93 17.43 19.37 24.16
CA LYS A 93 17.75 19.84 25.51
C LYS A 93 19.12 19.30 25.96
N PRO A 94 19.76 19.89 26.98
CA PRO A 94 21.07 19.44 27.47
C PRO A 94 21.12 17.96 27.90
N ASP A 95 19.99 17.40 28.30
CA ASP A 95 19.80 16.02 28.76
C ASP A 95 19.27 15.06 27.66
N GLU A 96 19.06 15.54 26.43
CA GLU A 96 18.58 14.72 25.31
C GLU A 96 19.71 14.26 24.37
N ASP A 97 19.58 13.04 23.85
CA ASP A 97 20.48 12.49 22.83
C ASP A 97 19.97 12.66 21.38
N PHE A 98 20.86 12.43 20.42
CA PHE A 98 20.53 12.40 18.99
C PHE A 98 19.75 11.15 18.55
N ALA A 99 19.84 10.05 19.31
CA ALA A 99 19.15 8.79 19.01
C ALA A 99 17.62 8.95 19.01
N GLY A 100 17.09 9.90 19.79
CA GLY A 100 15.69 10.30 19.75
C GLY A 100 15.22 10.74 18.35
N LEU A 101 16.06 11.47 17.59
CA LEU A 101 15.74 11.89 16.21
C LEU A 101 15.61 10.67 15.29
N ARG A 102 16.58 9.76 15.38
CA ARG A 102 16.61 8.50 14.63
C ARG A 102 15.39 7.63 14.93
N ARG A 103 15.04 7.47 16.21
CA ARG A 103 13.86 6.69 16.65
C ARG A 103 12.57 7.29 16.11
N ALA A 104 12.42 8.62 16.16
CA ALA A 104 11.23 9.31 15.67
C ALA A 104 11.03 9.13 14.15
N LEU A 105 12.08 9.33 13.34
CA LEU A 105 12.00 9.13 11.89
C LEU A 105 11.75 7.66 11.54
N GLY A 106 12.43 6.73 12.22
CA GLY A 106 12.21 5.30 12.03
C GLY A 106 10.78 4.86 12.37
N TYR A 107 10.19 5.40 13.44
CA TYR A 107 8.78 5.18 13.77
C TYR A 107 7.86 5.70 12.68
N ALA A 108 8.07 6.94 12.21
CA ALA A 108 7.24 7.57 11.20
C ALA A 108 7.26 6.81 9.86
N VAL A 109 8.42 6.28 9.42
CA VAL A 109 8.50 5.43 8.21
C VAL A 109 7.74 4.12 8.41
N ARG A 110 7.91 3.44 9.55
CA ARG A 110 7.17 2.19 9.84
C ARG A 110 5.67 2.42 9.92
N ASP A 111 5.24 3.53 10.51
CA ASP A 111 3.84 3.90 10.62
C ASP A 111 3.22 4.19 9.25
N ALA A 112 3.91 4.94 8.39
CA ALA A 112 3.51 5.13 7.02
C ALA A 112 3.45 3.80 6.25
N GLY A 113 4.37 2.86 6.51
CA GLY A 113 4.31 1.52 5.94
C GLY A 113 3.05 0.75 6.34
N ARG A 114 2.62 0.82 7.61
CA ARG A 114 1.35 0.22 8.05
C ARG A 114 0.15 0.86 7.36
N ALA A 115 0.13 2.19 7.27
CA ALA A 115 -0.92 2.93 6.57
C ALA A 115 -0.98 2.59 5.07
N ALA A 116 0.18 2.38 4.43
CA ALA A 116 0.23 1.90 3.05
C ALA A 116 -0.35 0.48 2.92
N GLY A 117 -0.11 -0.40 3.90
CA GLY A 117 -0.72 -1.72 3.98
C GLY A 117 -2.25 -1.68 4.08
N VAL A 118 -2.80 -0.72 4.82
CA VAL A 118 -4.27 -0.48 4.88
C VAL A 118 -4.82 -0.09 3.51
N LEU A 119 -4.20 0.88 2.83
CA LEU A 119 -4.65 1.30 1.50
C LEU A 119 -4.51 0.22 0.43
N LEU A 120 -3.50 -0.64 0.54
CA LEU A 120 -3.30 -1.75 -0.39
C LEU A 120 -4.51 -2.70 -0.43
N ARG A 121 -5.21 -2.89 0.71
CA ARG A 121 -6.41 -3.75 0.77
C ARG A 121 -7.60 -3.19 0.01
N GLN A 122 -7.63 -1.87 -0.24
CA GLN A 122 -8.67 -1.26 -1.07
C GLN A 122 -8.55 -1.75 -2.53
N SER A 123 -7.32 -1.95 -3.02
CA SER A 123 -7.08 -2.38 -4.41
C SER A 123 -7.53 -3.82 -4.62
N GLY A 124 -8.53 -4.03 -5.48
CA GLY A 124 -9.16 -5.33 -5.69
C GLY A 124 -9.87 -5.88 -4.45
N GLY A 125 -10.13 -5.05 -3.44
CA GLY A 125 -10.83 -5.45 -2.22
C GLY A 125 -12.29 -5.79 -2.48
N VAL A 126 -12.85 -6.66 -1.64
CA VAL A 126 -14.26 -7.04 -1.65
C VAL A 126 -14.73 -7.12 -0.20
N ARG A 127 -15.68 -6.26 0.19
CA ARG A 127 -16.30 -6.32 1.51
C ARG A 127 -17.17 -7.57 1.61
N THR A 128 -17.02 -8.32 2.70
CA THR A 128 -17.68 -9.59 2.95
C THR A 128 -18.71 -9.45 4.06
N LEU A 129 -19.97 -9.20 3.66
CA LEU A 129 -21.06 -9.03 4.62
C LEU A 129 -21.52 -10.38 5.17
N ARG A 130 -21.78 -10.44 6.48
CA ARG A 130 -22.31 -11.62 7.20
C ARG A 130 -23.81 -11.51 7.48
N ASP A 131 -24.49 -10.87 6.56
CA ASP A 131 -25.92 -10.60 6.63
C ASP A 131 -26.76 -11.86 6.53
N TYR A 132 -27.92 -11.82 7.18
CA TYR A 132 -29.00 -12.72 6.84
C TYR A 132 -29.61 -12.34 5.47
N ALA A 133 -30.15 -13.32 4.74
CA ALA A 133 -30.60 -13.15 3.36
C ALA A 133 -31.75 -12.13 3.15
N ASN A 134 -32.31 -11.58 4.23
CA ASN A 134 -33.43 -10.63 4.21
C ASN A 134 -33.00 -9.16 4.10
N THR A 135 -31.71 -8.84 4.14
CA THR A 135 -31.24 -7.43 4.14
C THR A 135 -31.27 -6.79 2.76
N GLY A 136 -31.35 -7.60 1.69
CA GLY A 136 -31.26 -7.13 0.30
C GLY A 136 -29.85 -6.65 -0.09
N ARG A 137 -28.85 -6.86 0.76
CA ARG A 137 -27.44 -6.56 0.46
C ARG A 137 -26.76 -7.81 -0.07
N ASP A 138 -26.00 -7.67 -1.16
CA ASP A 138 -25.16 -8.75 -1.63
C ASP A 138 -24.03 -9.02 -0.62
N PRO A 139 -23.71 -10.29 -0.32
CA PRO A 139 -22.69 -10.65 0.66
C PRO A 139 -21.27 -10.30 0.21
N LEU A 140 -21.06 -10.06 -1.08
CA LEU A 140 -19.78 -9.70 -1.67
C LEU A 140 -19.90 -8.35 -2.38
N GLN A 141 -19.37 -7.30 -1.77
CA GLN A 141 -19.44 -5.95 -2.32
C GLN A 141 -18.06 -5.49 -2.79
N PRO A 142 -17.78 -5.45 -4.11
CA PRO A 142 -16.50 -4.96 -4.59
C PRO A 142 -16.31 -3.50 -4.17
N VAL A 143 -15.09 -3.14 -3.76
CA VAL A 143 -14.76 -1.75 -3.41
C VAL A 143 -15.00 -0.85 -4.61
N SER A 144 -15.60 0.32 -4.39
CA SER A 144 -15.95 1.25 -5.45
C SER A 144 -14.71 1.67 -6.26
N ALA A 145 -14.87 1.89 -7.57
CA ALA A 145 -13.75 2.33 -8.41
C ALA A 145 -13.14 3.67 -7.92
N ALA A 146 -13.96 4.55 -7.35
CA ALA A 146 -13.52 5.82 -6.77
C ALA A 146 -12.57 5.61 -5.58
N ASP A 147 -12.92 4.72 -4.64
CA ASP A 147 -12.08 4.45 -3.46
C ASP A 147 -10.76 3.79 -3.85
N GLN A 148 -10.79 2.85 -4.80
CA GLN A 148 -9.58 2.20 -5.31
C GLN A 148 -8.63 3.23 -5.96
N ARG A 149 -9.15 4.16 -6.76
CA ARG A 149 -8.35 5.26 -7.35
C ARG A 149 -7.82 6.22 -6.29
N ALA A 150 -8.63 6.56 -5.29
CA ALA A 150 -8.20 7.43 -4.19
C ALA A 150 -7.08 6.79 -3.36
N ALA A 151 -7.18 5.49 -3.07
CA ALA A 151 -6.14 4.72 -2.40
C ALA A 151 -4.85 4.69 -3.24
N MET A 152 -4.96 4.41 -4.55
CA MET A 152 -3.82 4.38 -5.46
C MET A 152 -3.12 5.73 -5.53
N ALA A 153 -3.87 6.83 -5.70
CA ALA A 153 -3.32 8.18 -5.74
C ALA A 153 -2.61 8.55 -4.43
N LEU A 154 -3.15 8.16 -3.27
CA LEU A 154 -2.48 8.36 -1.99
C LEU A 154 -1.16 7.58 -1.88
N LEU A 155 -1.16 6.30 -2.28
CA LEU A 155 0.05 5.48 -2.26
C LEU A 155 1.14 6.08 -3.15
N THR A 156 0.80 6.51 -4.37
CA THR A 156 1.80 7.07 -5.29
C THR A 156 2.31 8.44 -4.83
N GLN A 157 1.44 9.31 -4.32
CA GLN A 157 1.82 10.64 -3.85
C GLN A 157 2.62 10.62 -2.55
N ARG A 158 2.22 9.78 -1.58
CA ARG A 158 2.72 9.85 -0.20
C ARG A 158 3.88 8.89 0.08
N VAL A 159 3.99 7.79 -0.69
CA VAL A 159 5.01 6.76 -0.48
C VAL A 159 5.92 6.61 -1.70
N LEU A 160 5.38 6.52 -2.91
CA LEU A 160 6.16 6.27 -4.14
C LEU A 160 6.62 7.57 -4.85
N SER A 161 6.56 8.72 -4.19
CA SER A 161 7.07 9.97 -4.74
C SER A 161 8.57 10.13 -4.47
N ALA A 162 9.30 10.80 -5.36
CA ALA A 162 10.75 11.01 -5.24
C ALA A 162 11.17 11.71 -3.94
N GLY A 163 10.30 12.59 -3.43
CA GLY A 163 10.52 13.38 -2.23
C GLY A 163 9.88 12.81 -0.97
N ALA A 164 9.22 11.65 -1.04
CA ALA A 164 8.65 11.01 0.14
C ALA A 164 9.75 10.76 1.18
N PHE A 165 9.51 11.19 2.42
CA PHE A 165 10.45 11.02 3.54
C PHE A 165 11.84 11.64 3.31
N ALA A 166 11.94 12.67 2.47
CA ALA A 166 13.18 13.41 2.30
C ALA A 166 13.53 14.23 3.56
N ILE A 167 14.82 14.27 3.89
CA ILE A 167 15.38 15.06 4.99
C ILE A 167 16.60 15.85 4.52
N SER A 168 16.87 16.96 5.19
CA SER A 168 18.00 17.83 4.91
C SER A 168 19.34 17.14 5.20
N PRO A 169 20.43 17.51 4.50
CA PRO A 169 21.77 17.04 4.86
C PRO A 169 22.15 17.36 6.32
N ALA A 170 21.63 18.46 6.88
CA ALA A 170 21.85 18.83 8.27
C ALA A 170 21.22 17.82 9.23
N LEU A 171 19.96 17.43 9.00
CA LEU A 171 19.30 16.41 9.81
C LEU A 171 19.98 15.04 9.64
N LYS A 172 20.37 14.64 8.41
CA LYS A 172 21.10 13.37 8.18
C LYS A 172 22.33 13.22 9.08
N ARG A 173 23.14 14.27 9.22
CA ARG A 173 24.34 14.26 10.08
C ARG A 173 24.04 14.14 11.58
N ARG A 174 22.78 14.31 11.98
CA ARG A 174 22.31 14.27 13.38
C ARG A 174 21.63 12.93 13.74
N LEU A 175 21.63 11.93 12.87
CA LEU A 175 20.93 10.64 13.09
C LEU A 175 21.83 9.55 13.67
N ALA A 176 22.69 9.94 14.62
CA ALA A 176 23.55 9.00 15.34
C ALA A 176 22.69 8.00 16.16
N PRO A 177 23.14 6.75 16.32
CA PRO A 177 22.53 5.83 17.27
C PRO A 177 22.83 6.28 18.70
N ASP A 178 22.16 5.65 19.66
CA ASP A 178 22.67 5.64 21.02
C ASP A 178 23.88 4.70 21.06
N PHE A 179 25.05 5.24 21.40
CA PHE A 179 26.29 4.47 21.46
C PHE A 179 26.38 3.57 22.69
N PHE A 180 25.63 3.85 23.76
CA PHE A 180 25.56 3.01 24.95
C PHE A 180 24.67 1.79 24.68
N GLU A 181 23.45 1.99 24.17
CA GLU A 181 22.52 0.89 23.87
C GLU A 181 22.96 0.04 22.66
N ARG A 182 23.77 0.59 21.76
CA ARG A 182 24.22 -0.11 20.54
C ARG A 182 24.93 -1.43 20.83
N ALA A 183 25.71 -1.49 21.91
CA ALA A 183 26.45 -2.69 22.30
C ALA A 183 25.53 -3.81 22.82
N GLU A 184 24.31 -3.46 23.25
CA GLU A 184 23.31 -4.39 23.77
C GLU A 184 22.44 -5.01 22.67
N SER A 185 22.48 -4.44 21.46
CA SER A 185 21.73 -4.98 20.32
C SER A 185 22.43 -6.20 19.73
N PHE A 186 21.79 -7.37 19.82
CA PHE A 186 22.28 -8.63 19.25
C PHE A 186 22.55 -8.56 17.73
N ALA A 187 21.77 -7.76 17.01
CA ALA A 187 21.92 -7.56 15.56
C ALA A 187 22.90 -6.43 15.19
N GLY A 188 23.38 -5.67 16.18
CA GLY A 188 24.18 -4.46 15.99
C GLY A 188 23.38 -3.31 15.38
N VAL A 189 23.41 -2.12 16.01
CA VAL A 189 22.83 -0.91 15.41
C VAL A 189 23.86 -0.26 14.47
N PRO A 190 23.59 0.03 13.19
CA PRO A 190 24.56 0.72 12.33
C PRO A 190 24.85 2.16 12.78
N THR A 191 26.09 2.62 12.60
CA THR A 191 26.51 4.00 12.95
C THR A 191 25.76 5.01 12.10
N ASP A 192 25.72 4.78 10.79
CA ASP A 192 24.90 5.56 9.88
C ASP A 192 23.45 5.09 9.97
N PHE A 193 22.49 6.00 9.78
CA PHE A 193 21.08 5.64 9.69
C PHE A 193 20.69 5.61 8.22
N PRO A 194 20.53 4.41 7.61
CA PRO A 194 20.32 4.28 6.17
C PRO A 194 18.85 4.56 5.80
N LEU A 195 18.34 5.75 6.14
CA LEU A 195 16.95 6.14 5.91
C LEU A 195 16.53 5.96 4.45
N GLY A 196 17.39 6.34 3.51
CA GLY A 196 17.12 6.16 2.09
C GLY A 196 16.88 4.68 1.72
N GLN A 197 17.66 3.76 2.27
CA GLN A 197 17.48 2.31 2.06
C GLN A 197 16.23 1.78 2.75
N ASN A 198 15.91 2.28 3.96
CA ASN A 198 14.68 1.91 4.66
C ASN A 198 13.43 2.35 3.87
N VAL A 199 13.46 3.56 3.32
CA VAL A 199 12.38 4.10 2.46
C VAL A 199 12.31 3.32 1.15
N LEU A 200 13.43 3.05 0.49
CA LEU A 200 13.46 2.23 -0.72
C LEU A 200 12.91 0.82 -0.47
N GLY A 201 13.24 0.22 0.68
CA GLY A 201 12.68 -1.06 1.12
C GLY A 201 11.15 -1.02 1.23
N LEU A 202 10.60 0.00 1.88
CA LEU A 202 9.14 0.20 1.94
C LEU A 202 8.53 0.35 0.54
N GLN A 203 9.14 1.17 -0.32
CA GLN A 203 8.64 1.41 -1.67
C GLN A 203 8.70 0.13 -2.52
N ARG A 204 9.77 -0.67 -2.39
CA ARG A 204 9.92 -1.96 -3.06
C ARG A 204 8.86 -2.95 -2.63
N GLU A 205 8.58 -3.08 -1.32
CA GLU A 205 7.51 -3.95 -0.85
C GLU A 205 6.14 -3.51 -1.37
N LEU A 206 5.89 -2.19 -1.39
CA LEU A 206 4.66 -1.66 -1.98
C LEU A 206 4.54 -1.97 -3.47
N LEU A 207 5.62 -1.82 -4.25
CA LEU A 207 5.65 -2.21 -5.67
C LEU A 207 5.42 -3.71 -5.87
N ASN A 208 6.05 -4.55 -5.04
CA ASN A 208 5.89 -6.00 -5.08
C ASN A 208 4.42 -6.40 -4.87
N GLN A 209 3.73 -5.77 -3.92
CA GLN A 209 2.31 -6.00 -3.65
C GLN A 209 1.41 -5.48 -4.78
N LEU A 210 1.60 -4.23 -5.22
CA LEU A 210 0.83 -3.60 -6.31
C LEU A 210 0.95 -4.33 -7.65
N MET A 211 2.05 -5.08 -7.84
CA MET A 211 2.31 -5.85 -9.05
C MET A 211 2.32 -7.35 -8.79
N SER A 212 1.72 -7.82 -7.69
CA SER A 212 1.62 -9.24 -7.38
C SER A 212 0.57 -9.95 -8.24
N ASP A 213 0.78 -11.24 -8.52
CA ASP A 213 -0.21 -12.05 -9.24
C ASP A 213 -1.52 -12.16 -8.45
N GLY A 214 -1.43 -12.26 -7.11
CA GLY A 214 -2.61 -12.30 -6.24
C GLY A 214 -3.45 -11.03 -6.31
N LEU A 215 -2.83 -9.85 -6.29
CA LEU A 215 -3.57 -8.60 -6.49
C LEU A 215 -4.15 -8.51 -7.91
N ALA A 216 -3.38 -8.90 -8.93
CA ALA A 216 -3.86 -8.89 -10.31
C ALA A 216 -5.10 -9.77 -10.49
N GLN A 217 -5.11 -10.98 -9.90
CA GLN A 217 -6.28 -11.86 -9.88
C GLN A 217 -7.46 -11.18 -9.19
N ARG A 218 -7.28 -10.65 -7.97
CA ARG A 218 -8.36 -9.98 -7.23
C ARG A 218 -8.97 -8.81 -8.00
N VAL A 219 -8.16 -7.97 -8.62
CA VAL A 219 -8.67 -6.85 -9.43
C VAL A 219 -9.48 -7.35 -10.62
N LEU A 220 -8.98 -8.36 -11.35
CA LEU A 220 -9.69 -8.93 -12.50
C LEU A 220 -10.99 -9.64 -12.09
N ASP A 221 -11.02 -10.31 -10.93
CA ASP A 221 -12.20 -10.99 -10.42
C ASP A 221 -13.21 -10.02 -9.78
N SER A 222 -12.73 -8.89 -9.26
CA SER A 222 -13.57 -7.80 -8.75
C SER A 222 -14.21 -7.02 -9.89
N GLU A 223 -13.49 -6.77 -11.00
CA GLU A 223 -14.04 -6.15 -12.22
C GLU A 223 -15.29 -6.90 -12.72
N GLY A 224 -15.28 -8.24 -12.70
CA GLY A 224 -16.42 -9.06 -13.13
C GLY A 224 -17.66 -9.01 -12.23
N LYS A 225 -17.60 -8.36 -11.06
CA LYS A 225 -18.75 -8.19 -10.14
C LYS A 225 -19.55 -6.92 -10.43
N PHE A 226 -19.04 -6.01 -11.25
CA PHE A 226 -19.76 -4.80 -11.65
C PHE A 226 -20.68 -5.09 -12.83
N ALA A 227 -21.88 -4.50 -12.82
CA ALA A 227 -22.81 -4.63 -13.93
C ALA A 227 -22.27 -3.93 -15.20
N PRO A 228 -22.68 -4.37 -16.41
CA PRO A 228 -22.27 -3.71 -17.65
C PRO A 228 -22.57 -2.21 -17.63
N GLY A 229 -21.55 -1.39 -17.94
CA GLY A 229 -21.66 0.07 -17.95
C GLY A 229 -21.43 0.75 -16.59
N GLN A 230 -21.29 -0.01 -15.49
CA GLN A 230 -20.80 0.54 -14.23
C GLN A 230 -19.29 0.79 -14.30
N ASP A 231 -18.86 1.84 -13.60
CA ASP A 231 -17.45 2.18 -13.48
C ASP A 231 -16.74 1.17 -12.57
N ALA A 232 -15.74 0.48 -13.13
CA ALA A 232 -14.96 -0.54 -12.46
C ALA A 232 -13.48 -0.20 -12.56
N PHE A 233 -12.76 -0.36 -11.45
CA PHE A 233 -11.32 -0.16 -11.44
C PHE A 233 -10.61 -1.34 -12.13
N ARG A 234 -9.78 -1.04 -13.13
CA ARG A 234 -9.18 -2.05 -14.01
C ARG A 234 -7.71 -2.27 -13.71
N LEU A 235 -7.24 -3.49 -13.92
CA LEU A 235 -5.81 -3.81 -13.81
C LEU A 235 -4.95 -3.01 -14.78
N SER A 236 -5.47 -2.74 -15.98
CA SER A 236 -4.81 -1.90 -16.98
C SER A 236 -4.66 -0.44 -16.53
N GLU A 237 -5.63 0.08 -15.78
CA GLU A 237 -5.59 1.41 -15.17
C GLU A 237 -4.53 1.47 -14.07
N LEU A 238 -4.53 0.47 -13.15
CA LEU A 238 -3.53 0.35 -12.08
C LEU A 238 -2.10 0.41 -12.63
N TYR A 239 -1.76 -0.47 -13.57
CA TYR A 239 -0.39 -0.54 -14.10
C TYR A 239 0.01 0.70 -14.91
N SER A 240 -0.93 1.28 -15.65
CA SER A 240 -0.66 2.50 -16.43
C SER A 240 -0.44 3.70 -15.52
N GLN A 241 -1.26 3.87 -14.49
CA GLN A 241 -1.12 4.96 -13.51
C GLN A 241 0.17 4.80 -12.70
N LEU A 242 0.47 3.59 -12.21
CA LEU A 242 1.72 3.31 -11.50
C LEU A 242 2.94 3.68 -12.36
N THR A 243 2.96 3.24 -13.61
CA THR A 243 4.06 3.55 -14.54
C THR A 243 4.12 5.04 -14.87
N ALA A 244 2.99 5.74 -14.97
CA ALA A 244 2.97 7.18 -15.19
C ALA A 244 3.57 7.94 -14.01
N ASP A 245 3.19 7.58 -12.78
CA ASP A 245 3.61 8.27 -11.56
C ASP A 245 5.09 8.07 -11.23
N LEU A 246 5.58 6.82 -11.37
CA LEU A 246 6.98 6.48 -11.12
C LEU A 246 7.94 7.09 -12.15
N TRP A 247 7.44 7.37 -13.36
CA TRP A 247 8.22 7.87 -14.50
C TRP A 247 7.71 9.23 -14.98
N SER A 248 7.20 10.06 -14.06
CA SER A 248 6.65 11.37 -14.38
C SER A 248 7.70 12.32 -14.97
N GLU A 249 8.99 12.12 -14.64
CA GLU A 249 10.11 12.86 -15.22
C GLU A 249 10.32 12.57 -16.72
N LEU A 250 9.74 11.50 -17.28
CA LEU A 250 9.76 11.23 -18.72
C LEU A 250 8.77 12.12 -19.48
N ALA A 251 7.73 12.63 -18.81
CA ALA A 251 6.78 13.57 -19.41
C ALA A 251 7.33 15.01 -19.43
N ALA A 252 8.17 15.38 -18.46
CA ALA A 252 8.75 16.72 -18.39
C ALA A 252 9.73 16.99 -19.56
N PRO A 253 9.62 18.14 -20.26
CA PRO A 253 10.51 18.49 -21.37
C PRO A 253 11.93 18.82 -20.90
N ARG A 254 12.07 19.23 -19.64
CA ARG A 254 13.33 19.58 -18.97
C ARG A 254 13.32 19.01 -17.55
N GLY A 255 14.49 18.85 -16.96
CA GLY A 255 14.66 18.37 -15.59
C GLY A 255 15.47 17.09 -15.52
N ASP A 256 16.10 16.89 -14.37
CA ASP A 256 16.91 15.71 -14.08
C ASP A 256 16.14 14.69 -13.25
N ILE A 257 16.66 13.46 -13.14
CA ILE A 257 16.06 12.42 -12.30
C ILE A 257 16.91 12.27 -11.05
N ALA A 258 16.41 12.70 -9.89
CA ALA A 258 17.15 12.64 -8.62
C ALA A 258 17.52 11.19 -8.25
N ALA A 259 18.64 10.99 -7.54
CA ALA A 259 19.13 9.66 -7.19
C ALA A 259 18.08 8.76 -6.48
N PRO A 260 17.32 9.23 -5.46
CA PRO A 260 16.27 8.42 -4.85
C PRO A 260 15.18 7.98 -5.83
N ARG A 261 14.83 8.83 -6.80
CA ARG A 261 13.88 8.48 -7.86
C ARG A 261 14.45 7.42 -8.79
N ARG A 262 15.73 7.50 -9.16
CA ARG A 262 16.38 6.50 -10.01
C ARG A 262 16.43 5.12 -9.33
N GLU A 263 16.69 5.06 -8.02
CA GLU A 263 16.60 3.80 -7.27
C GLU A 263 15.18 3.20 -7.30
N LEU A 264 14.16 4.00 -7.02
CA LEU A 264 12.78 3.52 -7.08
C LEU A 264 12.37 3.05 -8.49
N GLN A 265 12.80 3.77 -9.52
CA GLN A 265 12.59 3.39 -10.91
C GLN A 265 13.29 2.07 -11.25
N ARG A 266 14.51 1.82 -10.74
CA ARG A 266 15.21 0.53 -10.89
C ARG A 266 14.43 -0.61 -10.25
N GLU A 267 13.85 -0.41 -9.06
CA GLU A 267 13.01 -1.43 -8.42
C GLU A 267 11.79 -1.79 -9.30
N HIS A 268 11.17 -0.80 -9.94
CA HIS A 268 10.10 -1.04 -10.90
C HIS A 268 10.56 -1.79 -12.17
N ILE A 269 11.73 -1.44 -12.72
CA ILE A 269 12.33 -2.17 -13.86
C ILE A 269 12.59 -3.64 -13.48
N ASN A 270 13.20 -3.87 -12.32
CA ASN A 270 13.49 -5.21 -11.81
C ASN A 270 12.21 -6.02 -11.64
N ARG A 271 11.15 -5.40 -11.10
CA ARG A 271 9.84 -6.04 -10.94
C ARG A 271 9.22 -6.40 -12.29
N LEU A 272 9.19 -5.47 -13.25
CA LEU A 272 8.70 -5.74 -14.61
C LEU A 272 9.50 -6.84 -15.30
N ALA A 273 10.83 -6.77 -15.27
CA ALA A 273 11.70 -7.77 -15.87
C ALA A 273 11.43 -9.17 -15.26
N THR A 274 11.31 -9.25 -13.94
CA THR A 274 10.97 -10.50 -13.24
C THR A 274 9.63 -11.06 -13.70
N LEU A 275 8.58 -10.24 -13.76
CA LEU A 275 7.25 -10.66 -14.18
C LEU A 275 7.18 -11.08 -15.66
N VAL A 276 8.00 -10.46 -16.52
CA VAL A 276 8.12 -10.84 -17.93
C VAL A 276 8.83 -12.20 -18.08
N LEU A 277 9.92 -12.40 -17.34
CA LEU A 277 10.78 -13.58 -17.43
C LEU A 277 10.18 -14.81 -16.73
N ARG A 278 9.61 -14.60 -15.56
CA ARG A 278 9.10 -15.64 -14.67
C ARG A 278 7.70 -15.27 -14.19
N PRO A 279 6.67 -15.37 -15.06
CA PRO A 279 5.30 -15.23 -14.60
C PRO A 279 5.02 -16.26 -13.50
N GLY A 280 4.33 -15.86 -12.43
CA GLY A 280 3.98 -16.80 -11.38
C GLY A 280 3.00 -17.87 -11.89
N ILE A 281 2.97 -19.00 -11.18
CA ILE A 281 2.10 -20.14 -11.51
C ILE A 281 0.62 -19.73 -11.60
N LEU A 282 0.21 -18.79 -10.74
CA LEU A 282 -1.16 -18.27 -10.67
C LEU A 282 -1.40 -17.07 -11.60
N SER A 283 -0.41 -16.65 -12.39
CA SER A 283 -0.51 -15.45 -13.23
C SER A 283 -1.50 -15.64 -14.38
N ARG A 284 -2.53 -14.78 -14.43
CA ARG A 284 -3.51 -14.78 -15.52
C ARG A 284 -2.92 -14.27 -16.84
N THR A 285 -3.41 -14.80 -17.96
CA THR A 285 -2.94 -14.39 -19.30
C THR A 285 -3.07 -12.89 -19.55
N ASP A 286 -4.18 -12.27 -19.15
CA ASP A 286 -4.38 -10.81 -19.31
C ASP A 286 -3.35 -10.00 -18.51
N ALA A 287 -3.06 -10.41 -17.27
CA ALA A 287 -2.04 -9.78 -16.44
C ALA A 287 -0.65 -9.87 -17.09
N ARG A 288 -0.28 -11.05 -17.61
CA ARG A 288 0.97 -11.26 -18.36
C ARG A 288 1.05 -10.38 -19.60
N ALA A 289 -0.03 -10.30 -20.38
CA ALA A 289 -0.09 -9.46 -21.58
C ALA A 289 0.07 -7.97 -21.24
N LEU A 290 -0.59 -7.51 -20.17
CA LEU A 290 -0.46 -6.14 -19.69
C LEU A 290 0.97 -5.81 -19.24
N VAL A 291 1.61 -6.69 -18.46
CA VAL A 291 3.01 -6.51 -18.03
C VAL A 291 3.94 -6.38 -19.24
N ARG A 292 3.83 -7.29 -20.22
CA ARG A 292 4.66 -7.23 -21.45
C ARG A 292 4.43 -5.95 -22.25
N ARG A 293 3.17 -5.50 -22.36
CA ARG A 293 2.81 -4.24 -23.02
C ARG A 293 3.40 -3.04 -22.30
N GLN A 294 3.31 -2.99 -20.97
CA GLN A 294 3.89 -1.93 -20.14
C GLN A 294 5.41 -1.88 -20.30
N ALA A 295 6.09 -3.02 -20.20
CA ALA A 295 7.54 -3.10 -20.40
C ALA A 295 7.95 -2.58 -21.80
N SER A 296 7.26 -3.02 -22.87
CA SER A 296 7.57 -2.60 -24.24
C SER A 296 7.33 -1.09 -24.45
N THR A 297 6.23 -0.56 -23.91
CA THR A 297 5.91 0.87 -23.97
C THR A 297 6.92 1.70 -23.19
N LEU A 298 7.35 1.21 -22.03
CA LEU A 298 8.32 1.89 -21.19
C LEU A 298 9.69 1.95 -21.87
N VAL A 299 10.16 0.87 -22.50
CA VAL A 299 11.42 0.88 -23.29
C VAL A 299 11.44 2.04 -24.29
N ALA A 300 10.37 2.21 -25.09
CA ALA A 300 10.30 3.29 -26.07
C ALA A 300 10.34 4.67 -25.41
N ARG A 301 9.67 4.85 -24.26
CA ARG A 301 9.70 6.10 -23.49
C ARG A 301 11.08 6.40 -22.91
N LEU A 302 11.77 5.38 -22.40
CA LEU A 302 13.14 5.50 -21.85
C LEU A 302 14.14 5.91 -22.92
N ASP A 303 14.07 5.28 -24.11
CA ASP A 303 14.92 5.62 -25.25
C ASP A 303 14.76 7.05 -25.71
N HIS A 304 13.50 7.48 -25.85
CA HIS A 304 13.21 8.85 -26.24
C HIS A 304 13.72 9.83 -25.17
N ALA A 305 13.52 9.52 -23.89
CA ALA A 305 13.92 10.38 -22.78
C ALA A 305 15.44 10.45 -22.56
N SER A 306 16.20 9.39 -22.84
CA SER A 306 17.66 9.34 -22.67
C SER A 306 18.40 10.22 -23.68
N ARG A 307 17.80 10.45 -24.85
CA ARG A 307 18.35 11.32 -25.92
C ARG A 307 18.08 12.81 -25.69
N ARG A 308 17.26 13.18 -24.71
CA ARG A 308 16.92 14.58 -24.44
C ARG A 308 18.12 15.37 -23.89
N ALA A 309 18.25 16.61 -24.33
CA ALA A 309 19.20 17.57 -23.78
C ALA A 309 18.81 17.98 -22.34
N GLY A 310 19.79 18.37 -21.52
CA GLY A 310 19.57 18.89 -20.16
C GLY A 310 19.43 17.85 -19.04
N ARG A 311 19.56 16.54 -19.33
CA ARG A 311 19.71 15.49 -18.31
C ARG A 311 21.18 15.31 -17.91
N SER A 312 21.43 14.97 -16.64
CA SER A 312 22.77 14.61 -16.18
C SER A 312 23.27 13.33 -16.86
N PRO A 313 24.60 13.10 -16.91
CA PRO A 313 25.17 11.83 -17.35
C PRO A 313 24.56 10.64 -16.61
N GLU A 314 24.38 10.74 -15.29
CA GLU A 314 23.83 9.70 -14.44
C GLU A 314 22.38 9.36 -14.79
N ALA A 315 21.55 10.37 -15.06
CA ALA A 315 20.18 10.13 -15.49
C ALA A 315 20.12 9.50 -16.89
N LYS A 316 21.00 9.90 -17.83
CA LYS A 316 21.05 9.28 -19.16
C LYS A 316 21.45 7.80 -19.07
N LEU A 317 22.50 7.48 -18.32
CA LEU A 317 22.95 6.12 -18.10
C LEU A 317 21.86 5.27 -17.44
N HIS A 318 21.20 5.78 -16.40
CA HIS A 318 20.08 5.11 -15.74
C HIS A 318 18.94 4.75 -16.73
N LEU A 319 18.56 5.68 -17.60
CA LEU A 319 17.49 5.43 -18.58
C LEU A 319 17.91 4.40 -19.63
N GLN A 320 19.16 4.44 -20.08
CA GLN A 320 19.72 3.49 -21.05
C GLN A 320 19.79 2.08 -20.46
N ASP A 321 20.37 1.94 -19.27
CA ASP A 321 20.47 0.68 -18.52
C ASP A 321 19.08 0.07 -18.20
N SER A 322 18.13 0.92 -17.80
CA SER A 322 16.73 0.52 -17.58
C SER A 322 16.07 -0.01 -18.85
N ALA A 323 16.32 0.64 -20.00
CA ALA A 323 15.77 0.22 -21.28
C ALA A 323 16.41 -1.10 -21.75
N GLU A 324 17.73 -1.24 -21.59
CA GLU A 324 18.47 -2.46 -21.91
C GLU A 324 17.99 -3.65 -21.08
N SER A 325 17.84 -3.49 -19.78
CA SER A 325 17.32 -4.52 -18.86
C SER A 325 15.94 -5.03 -19.29
N LEU A 326 15.01 -4.14 -19.63
CA LEU A 326 13.69 -4.54 -20.11
C LEU A 326 13.73 -5.21 -21.49
N ARG A 327 14.59 -4.74 -22.42
CA ARG A 327 14.75 -5.40 -23.72
C ARG A 327 15.28 -6.82 -23.56
N ALA A 328 16.29 -7.01 -22.71
CA ALA A 328 16.84 -8.33 -22.41
C ALA A 328 15.75 -9.25 -21.86
N ALA A 329 14.93 -8.76 -20.92
CA ALA A 329 13.80 -9.51 -20.37
C ALA A 329 12.73 -9.87 -21.44
N LEU A 330 12.39 -8.92 -22.32
CA LEU A 330 11.39 -9.12 -23.37
C LEU A 330 11.84 -10.07 -24.48
N ALA A 331 13.15 -10.09 -24.78
CA ALA A 331 13.78 -10.91 -25.81
C ALA A 331 14.13 -12.33 -25.34
N ALA A 332 14.26 -12.55 -24.03
CA ALA A 332 14.55 -13.87 -23.48
C ALA A 332 13.48 -14.87 -23.91
N LYS A 333 13.93 -16.05 -24.35
CA LYS A 333 13.05 -17.19 -24.58
C LYS A 333 12.48 -17.59 -23.21
N MET A 334 11.16 -17.51 -23.06
CA MET A 334 10.50 -17.94 -21.83
C MET A 334 10.80 -19.43 -21.62
N GLU A 335 11.44 -19.77 -20.50
CA GLU A 335 11.42 -21.14 -20.00
C GLU A 335 9.95 -21.43 -19.67
N ARG A 336 9.34 -22.35 -20.42
CA ARG A 336 7.93 -22.74 -20.27
C ARG A 336 7.78 -23.78 -19.18
#